data_AF-A0A3D3HS41-F1
#
_entry.id   AF-A0A3D3HS41-F1
#
_cell.length_a   1.000
_cell.length_b   1.000
_cell.length_c   1.000
_cell.angle_alpha   90.00
_cell.angle_beta   90.00
_cell.angle_gamma   90.00
#
_symmetry.space_group_name_H-M   'P 1'
#
loop_
_entity.id
_entity.type
_entity.pdbx_description
1 polymer ?
#
loop_
_entity_poly.entity_id
_entity_poly.type
_entity_poly.pdbx_seq_one_letter_code
_entity_poly.pdbx_strand_id
1 'polypeptide(L)'
;MKICVTAAVTILNSLKKSRRTKYEMDNFLRFDFSKGGKVTIYAEFPKGMQLKGRKLGQWPELSLDIAREKRTFFLAYVSLSDSLWGILGALP
;
A
#
# COMPACT_ATOMS: atom_id res chain seq x y z
N MET A 1 0.76 -10.95 10.99
CA MET A 1 1.78 -9.97 10.53
C MET A 1 3.12 -10.06 11.28
N LYS A 2 3.12 -10.10 12.63
CA LYS A 2 4.34 -10.23 13.46
C LYS A 2 5.34 -11.30 12.98
N ILE A 3 4.89 -12.51 12.67
CA ILE A 3 5.73 -13.62 12.16
C ILE A 3 6.47 -13.22 10.86
N CYS A 4 5.77 -12.57 9.94
CA CYS A 4 6.35 -12.12 8.67
C CYS A 4 7.41 -11.03 8.89
N VAL A 5 7.24 -10.15 9.88
CA VAL A 5 8.24 -9.15 10.27
C VAL A 5 9.49 -9.83 10.80
N THR A 6 9.34 -10.78 11.73
CA THR A 6 10.47 -11.54 12.28
C THR A 6 11.23 -12.27 11.19
N ALA A 7 10.52 -12.99 10.29
CA ALA A 7 11.14 -13.67 9.17
C ALA A 7 11.89 -12.69 8.24
N ALA A 8 11.29 -11.54 7.93
CA ALA A 8 11.91 -10.52 7.09
C ALA A 8 13.20 -9.98 7.72
N VAL A 9 13.19 -9.66 9.02
CA VAL A 9 14.37 -9.19 9.75
C VAL A 9 15.49 -10.23 9.70
N THR A 10 15.20 -11.50 9.99
CA THR A 10 16.17 -12.59 9.95
C THR A 10 16.81 -12.70 8.55
N ILE A 11 16.00 -12.70 7.51
CA ILE A 11 16.49 -12.82 6.12
C ILE A 11 17.31 -11.59 5.71
N LEU A 12 16.87 -10.38 6.06
CA LEU A 12 17.59 -9.15 5.73
C LEU A 12 18.96 -9.07 6.41
N ASN A 13 19.06 -9.54 7.64
CA ASN A 13 20.32 -9.61 8.37
C ASN A 13 21.25 -10.66 7.75
N SER A 14 20.72 -11.85 7.43
CA SER A 14 21.48 -12.92 6.76
C SER A 14 22.01 -12.49 5.39
N LEU A 15 21.16 -11.89 4.56
CA LEU A 15 21.51 -11.45 3.20
C LEU A 15 22.24 -10.10 3.16
N LYS A 16 22.48 -9.46 4.31
CA LYS A 16 23.02 -8.09 4.45
C LYS A 16 22.25 -6.99 3.70
N LYS A 17 21.04 -7.25 3.17
CA LYS A 17 20.20 -6.28 2.44
C LYS A 17 19.46 -5.33 3.37
N SER A 18 19.36 -4.06 3.02
CA SER A 18 18.71 -3.03 3.87
C SER A 18 17.17 -3.13 3.92
N ARG A 19 16.54 -3.55 2.82
CA ARG A 19 15.08 -3.63 2.67
C ARG A 19 14.63 -4.84 1.87
N ARG A 20 13.41 -5.30 2.13
CA ARG A 20 12.69 -6.29 1.32
C ARG A 20 11.27 -5.79 1.09
N THR A 21 10.81 -5.91 -0.15
CA THR A 21 9.47 -5.50 -0.54
C THR A 21 8.62 -6.75 -0.80
N LYS A 22 7.35 -6.71 -0.40
CA LYS A 22 6.34 -7.71 -0.76
C LYS A 22 5.11 -7.00 -1.31
N TYR A 23 4.56 -7.54 -2.39
CA TYR A 23 3.31 -7.06 -2.97
C TYR A 23 2.18 -8.03 -2.64
N GLU A 24 1.00 -7.47 -2.41
CA GLU A 24 -0.26 -8.19 -2.30
C GLU A 24 -1.17 -7.67 -3.40
N MET A 25 -1.11 -8.34 -4.55
CA MET A 25 -1.77 -7.89 -5.78
C MET A 25 -3.29 -7.81 -5.62
N ASP A 26 -3.88 -8.83 -4.99
CA ASP A 26 -5.33 -8.90 -4.72
C ASP A 26 -5.83 -7.70 -3.92
N ASN A 27 -4.94 -7.13 -3.10
CA ASN A 27 -5.27 -6.00 -2.25
C ASN A 27 -4.59 -4.69 -2.64
N PHE A 28 -3.88 -4.63 -3.77
CA PHE A 28 -3.15 -3.44 -4.22
C PHE A 28 -2.27 -2.83 -3.12
N LEU A 29 -1.60 -3.68 -2.32
CA LEU A 29 -0.73 -3.24 -1.23
C LEU A 29 0.72 -3.58 -1.52
N ARG A 30 1.61 -2.66 -1.18
CA ARG A 30 3.06 -2.89 -1.09
C ARG A 30 3.52 -2.74 0.35
N PHE A 31 4.27 -3.72 0.83
CA PHE A 31 4.90 -3.76 2.14
C PHE A 31 6.41 -3.63 2.01
N ASP A 32 6.97 -2.59 2.61
CA ASP A 32 8.42 -2.41 2.69
C ASP A 32 8.92 -2.75 4.09
N PHE A 33 9.65 -3.85 4.20
CA PHE A 33 10.27 -4.34 5.43
C PHE A 33 11.67 -3.77 5.58
N SER A 34 11.98 -3.28 6.78
CA SER A 34 13.32 -2.82 7.15
C SER A 34 14.03 -3.84 8.04
N LYS A 35 15.38 -3.75 8.12
CA LYS A 35 16.19 -4.52 9.08
C LYS A 35 15.77 -4.29 10.54
N GLY A 36 15.24 -3.11 10.86
CA GLY A 36 14.79 -2.76 12.20
C GLY A 36 13.38 -3.23 12.55
N GLY A 37 12.74 -4.04 11.70
CA GLY A 37 11.39 -4.57 11.95
C GLY A 37 10.25 -3.59 11.68
N LYS A 38 10.55 -2.35 11.23
CA LYS A 38 9.51 -1.44 10.72
C LYS A 38 8.99 -1.93 9.38
N VAL A 39 7.67 -1.92 9.22
CA VAL A 39 7.00 -2.19 7.94
C VAL A 39 6.24 -0.95 7.52
N THR A 40 6.55 -0.43 6.34
CA THR A 40 5.76 0.65 5.75
C THR A 40 4.78 0.07 4.74
N ILE A 41 3.52 0.47 4.84
CA ILE A 41 2.42 -0.01 4.00
C ILE A 41 2.06 1.08 3.01
N TYR A 42 2.01 0.72 1.73
CA TYR A 42 1.61 1.58 0.63
C TYR A 42 0.41 0.96 -0.09
N ALA A 43 -0.50 1.80 -0.55
CA ALA A 43 -1.41 1.45 -1.63
C ALA A 43 -0.64 1.60 -2.95
N GLU A 44 -0.61 0.56 -3.77
CA GLU A 44 0.05 0.55 -5.07
C GLU A 44 -0.88 -0.03 -6.12
N PHE A 45 -1.22 0.80 -7.11
CA PHE A 45 -2.17 0.47 -8.16
C PHE A 45 -1.44 0.12 -9.46
N PRO A 46 -2.06 -0.70 -10.34
CA PRO A 46 -1.51 -1.00 -11.65
C PRO A 46 -1.32 0.28 -12.46
N LYS A 47 -0.25 0.35 -13.26
CA LYS A 47 0.06 1.53 -14.09
C LYS A 47 -1.08 1.92 -15.02
N GLY A 48 -1.88 0.95 -15.48
CA GLY A 48 -3.06 1.20 -16.33
C GLY A 48 -4.14 2.05 -15.66
N MET A 49 -4.16 2.12 -14.33
CA MET A 49 -5.15 2.90 -13.59
C MET A 49 -4.76 4.38 -13.44
N GLN A 50 -3.53 4.76 -13.83
CA GLN A 50 -2.98 6.12 -13.68
C GLN A 50 -3.02 6.69 -12.25
N LEU A 51 -3.26 5.83 -11.24
CA LEU A 51 -3.29 6.23 -9.83
C LEU A 51 -1.88 6.21 -9.24
N LYS A 52 -1.47 7.33 -8.64
CA LYS A 52 -0.23 7.38 -7.85
C LYS A 52 -0.40 6.58 -6.57
N GLY A 53 0.50 5.63 -6.34
CA GLY A 53 0.57 4.91 -5.07
C GLY A 53 0.82 5.85 -3.89
N ARG A 54 0.25 5.53 -2.73
CA ARG A 54 0.28 6.39 -1.54
C ARG A 54 0.68 5.60 -0.30
N LYS A 55 1.49 6.21 0.58
CA LYS A 55 1.78 5.66 1.90
C LYS A 55 0.52 5.68 2.76
N LEU A 56 0.10 4.51 3.25
CA LEU A 56 -1.07 4.36 4.13
C LEU A 56 -0.71 4.47 5.60
N GLY A 57 0.48 4.00 5.98
CA GLY A 57 0.97 4.04 7.35
C GLY A 57 2.09 3.04 7.61
N GLN A 58 2.30 2.72 8.88
CA GLN A 58 3.34 1.79 9.34
C GLN A 58 2.73 0.78 10.30
N TRP A 59 3.22 -0.46 10.26
CA TRP A 59 2.93 -1.45 11.29
C TRP A 59 3.92 -1.26 12.45
N PRO A 60 3.50 -1.38 13.72
CA PRO A 60 2.23 -1.90 14.21
C PRO A 60 1.08 -0.89 14.34
N GLU A 61 1.32 0.40 14.11
CA GLU A 61 0.33 1.47 14.32
C GLU A 61 -0.87 1.37 13.37
N LEU A 62 -0.65 0.81 12.18
CA LEU A 62 -1.65 0.49 11.18
C LEU A 62 -1.75 -1.04 11.03
N SER A 63 -2.90 -1.58 11.40
CA SER A 63 -3.23 -2.99 11.13
C SER A 63 -3.46 -3.22 9.63
N LEU A 64 -3.30 -4.48 9.21
CA LEU A 64 -3.51 -4.84 7.80
C LEU A 64 -4.96 -4.63 7.38
N ASP A 65 -5.92 -4.91 8.26
CA ASP A 65 -7.34 -4.78 7.95
C ASP A 65 -7.71 -3.31 7.73
N ILE A 66 -7.24 -2.41 8.61
CA ILE A 66 -7.44 -0.97 8.43
C ILE A 66 -6.70 -0.47 7.17
N ALA A 67 -5.52 -1.02 6.85
CA ALA A 67 -4.83 -0.66 5.62
C ALA A 67 -5.64 -1.05 4.37
N ARG A 68 -6.27 -2.22 4.37
CA ARG A 68 -7.17 -2.67 3.29
C ARG A 68 -8.40 -1.78 3.17
N GLU A 69 -9.03 -1.43 4.29
CA GLU A 69 -10.17 -0.50 4.32
C GLU A 69 -9.80 0.88 3.78
N LYS A 70 -8.67 1.46 4.24
CA LYS A 70 -8.18 2.75 3.75
C LYS A 70 -7.90 2.73 2.26
N ARG A 71 -7.37 1.62 1.73
CA ARG A 71 -7.17 1.45 0.29
C ARG A 71 -8.51 1.41 -0.47
N THR A 72 -9.49 0.67 0.02
CA THR A 72 -10.84 0.61 -0.58
C THR A 72 -11.49 1.99 -0.60
N PHE A 73 -11.40 2.74 0.50
CA PHE A 73 -11.89 4.10 0.57
C PHE A 73 -11.19 5.03 -0.43
N PHE A 74 -9.87 4.91 -0.56
CA PHE A 74 -9.11 5.68 -1.55
C PHE A 74 -9.55 5.38 -2.99
N LEU A 75 -9.72 4.11 -3.35
CA LEU A 75 -10.22 3.71 -4.67
C LEU A 75 -11.62 4.28 -4.94
N ALA A 76 -12.53 4.17 -3.97
CA ALA A 76 -13.89 4.69 -4.10
C ALA A 76 -13.89 6.21 -4.29
N TYR A 77 -13.07 6.93 -3.51
CA TYR A 77 -12.95 8.39 -3.62
C TYR A 77 -12.42 8.81 -4.99
N VAL A 78 -11.37 8.16 -5.50
CA VAL A 78 -10.83 8.52 -6.82
C VAL A 78 -11.81 8.19 -7.94
N SER A 79 -12.49 7.04 -7.86
CA SER A 79 -13.53 6.69 -8.82
C SER A 79 -14.68 7.72 -8.82
N LEU A 80 -15.09 8.20 -7.64
CA LEU A 80 -16.10 9.26 -7.52
C LEU A 80 -15.59 10.59 -8.07
N SER A 81 -14.34 10.98 -7.78
CA SER A 81 -13.80 12.24 -8.31
C SER A 81 -13.69 12.22 -9.83
N ASP A 82 -13.25 11.12 -10.42
CA ASP A 82 -13.17 10.97 -11.87
C ASP A 82 -14.56 11.08 -12.51
N SER A 83 -15.58 10.49 -11.86
CA SER A 83 -16.98 10.62 -12.33
C SER A 83 -17.51 12.06 -12.24
N LEU A 84 -17.19 12.80 -11.16
CA LEU A 84 -17.61 14.19 -10.99
C LEU A 84 -16.94 15.14 -11.98
N TRP A 85 -15.64 14.94 -12.26
CA TRP A 85 -14.93 15.69 -13.30
C TRP A 85 -15.48 15.41 -14.69
N GLY A 86 -15.87 14.16 -14.97
CA GLY A 86 -16.55 13.80 -16.22
C GLY A 86 -17.91 14.49 -16.40
N ILE A 87 -18.67 14.68 -15.32
CA ILE A 87 -19.96 15.39 -15.35
C ILE A 87 -19.75 16.90 -15.50
N LEU A 88 -18.85 17.50 -14.73
CA LEU A 88 -18.57 18.94 -14.78
C LEU A 88 -17.89 19.38 -16.09
N GLY A 89 -17.09 18.52 -16.71
CA GLY A 89 -16.48 18.76 -18.01
C GLY A 89 -17.41 18.51 -19.22
N ALA A 90 -18.59 17.95 -19.00
CA ALA A 90 -19.60 17.66 -20.03
C ALA A 90 -20.76 18.68 -20.05
N LEU A 91 -20.73 19.69 -19.18
CA LEU A 91 -21.61 20.85 -19.26
C LEU A 91 -20.99 21.87 -20.24
N PRO A 92 -21.66 22.16 -21.38
CA PRO A 92 -21.20 23.15 -22.35
C PRO A 92 -21.22 24.58 -21.80
#